data_AF-A0A315VJW7-F1
#
_entry.id   AF-A0A315VJW7-F1
#
_cell.length_a   1.000
_cell.length_b   1.000
_cell.length_c   1.000
_cell.angle_alpha   90.00
_cell.angle_beta   90.00
_cell.angle_gamma   90.00
#
_symmetry.space_group_name_H-M   'P 1'
#
loop_
_entity.id
_entity.type
_entity.pdbx_description
1 polymer ?
#
loop_
_entity_poly.entity_id
_entity_poly.type
_entity_poly.pdbx_seq_one_letter_code
_entity_poly.pdbx_strand_id
1 'polypeptide(L)'
;MSWIVPVPLLSLLTARQLEQMVCGMPEICCEVLKKVVRYREVDEQHALVQWFWQTLEEFSNEERVLFMRFVSGRSRLPANTADISQRFQVMKVDRVSGATQTDRQLSSLTAAVRLTDGRLIRSSLLTLSVPPQPYDSLPTSQTCFFQLRLPPYSSQAVMAERLRYAINNCRSIDMDNYMLSRNVDNAEGSDTDY
;
A
#
# COMPACT_ATOMS: atom_id res chain seq x y z
N MET A 1 -21.29 -33.37 -9.12
CA MET A 1 -20.12 -33.31 -10.03
C MET A 1 -19.28 -32.11 -9.61
N SER A 2 -17.97 -32.30 -9.41
CA SER A 2 -17.03 -31.19 -9.19
C SER A 2 -16.35 -30.84 -10.51
N TRP A 3 -16.60 -29.64 -11.04
CA TRP A 3 -16.10 -29.25 -12.38
C TRP A 3 -14.68 -28.67 -12.39
N ILE A 4 -14.12 -28.34 -11.23
CA ILE A 4 -12.81 -27.68 -11.10
C ILE A 4 -11.80 -28.59 -10.39
N VAL A 5 -12.16 -29.15 -9.23
CA VAL A 5 -11.29 -30.06 -8.45
C VAL A 5 -12.00 -31.39 -8.21
N PRO A 6 -11.50 -32.52 -8.73
CA PRO A 6 -12.08 -33.84 -8.47
C PRO A 6 -12.17 -34.19 -6.98
N VAL A 7 -13.36 -34.55 -6.50
CA VAL A 7 -13.61 -34.91 -5.08
C VAL A 7 -12.65 -35.97 -4.52
N PRO A 8 -12.29 -37.05 -5.24
CA PRO A 8 -11.36 -38.05 -4.72
C PRO A 8 -9.93 -37.53 -4.44
N LEU A 9 -9.53 -36.40 -5.04
CA LEU A 9 -8.23 -35.79 -4.72
C LEU A 9 -8.26 -35.09 -3.35
N LEU A 10 -9.43 -34.63 -2.91
CA LEU A 10 -9.58 -33.97 -1.61
C LEU A 10 -9.35 -34.96 -0.46
N SER A 11 -9.65 -36.25 -0.64
CA SER A 11 -9.40 -37.27 0.40
C SER A 11 -7.92 -37.61 0.59
N LEU A 12 -7.04 -37.16 -0.31
CA LEU A 12 -5.59 -37.32 -0.18
C LEU A 12 -4.95 -36.23 0.69
N LEU A 13 -5.71 -35.19 1.04
CA LEU A 13 -5.23 -34.03 1.78
C LEU A 13 -5.90 -33.96 3.15
N THR A 14 -5.12 -33.60 4.16
CA THR A 14 -5.68 -33.15 5.44
C THR A 14 -6.36 -31.80 5.28
N ALA A 15 -7.30 -31.47 6.17
CA ALA A 15 -7.97 -30.17 6.17
C ALA A 15 -6.97 -29.00 6.20
N ARG A 16 -5.89 -29.13 6.99
CA ARG A 16 -4.82 -28.14 7.08
C ARG A 16 -4.06 -27.97 5.76
N GLN A 17 -3.72 -29.07 5.08
CA GLN A 17 -3.03 -29.00 3.79
C GLN A 17 -3.91 -28.36 2.72
N LEU A 18 -5.21 -28.71 2.70
CA LEU A 18 -6.16 -28.08 1.78
C LEU A 18 -6.29 -26.57 2.05
N GLU A 19 -6.41 -26.16 3.32
CA GLU A 19 -6.43 -24.73 3.69
C GLU A 19 -5.17 -24.02 3.21
N GLN A 20 -3.99 -24.58 3.45
CA GLN A 20 -2.73 -23.95 3.02
C GLN A 20 -2.64 -23.85 1.49
N MET A 21 -3.10 -24.87 0.75
CA MET A 21 -3.10 -24.84 -0.71
C MET A 21 -4.08 -23.81 -1.30
N VAL A 22 -5.25 -23.64 -0.67
CA VAL A 22 -6.31 -22.74 -1.16
C VAL A 22 -6.09 -21.31 -0.67
N CYS A 23 -5.91 -21.15 0.64
CA CYS A 23 -5.84 -19.86 1.32
C CYS A 23 -4.41 -19.32 1.37
N GLY A 24 -3.39 -20.17 1.37
CA GLY A 24 -2.00 -19.78 1.55
C GLY A 24 -1.56 -19.72 3.01
N MET A 25 -0.34 -19.20 3.22
CA MET A 25 0.30 -19.07 4.53
C MET A 25 -0.20 -17.82 5.27
N PRO A 26 -0.68 -17.97 6.52
CA PRO A 26 -1.17 -16.84 7.33
C PRO A 26 -0.06 -15.91 7.82
N GLU A 27 1.16 -16.43 7.93
CA GLU A 27 2.32 -15.67 8.37
C GLU A 27 3.01 -15.01 7.16
N ILE A 28 3.25 -13.71 7.25
CA ILE A 28 3.87 -12.92 6.18
C ILE A 28 5.37 -12.79 6.43
N CYS A 29 6.16 -13.61 5.74
CA CYS A 29 7.61 -13.62 5.84
C CYS A 29 8.24 -12.59 4.87
N CYS A 30 8.94 -11.59 5.42
CA CYS A 30 9.63 -10.56 4.63
C CYS A 30 10.70 -11.16 3.69
N GLU A 31 11.38 -12.21 4.12
CA GLU A 31 12.41 -12.89 3.32
C GLU A 31 11.84 -13.52 2.05
N VAL A 32 10.61 -14.03 2.09
CA VAL A 32 9.93 -14.54 0.89
C VAL A 32 9.62 -13.41 -0.08
N LEU A 33 9.12 -12.28 0.44
CA LEU A 33 8.82 -11.10 -0.37
C LEU A 33 10.08 -10.52 -1.04
N LYS A 34 11.20 -10.44 -0.31
CA LYS A 34 12.50 -10.02 -0.86
C LYS A 34 12.98 -10.92 -2.01
N LYS A 35 12.75 -12.24 -1.95
CA LYS A 35 13.14 -13.16 -3.03
C LYS A 35 12.36 -12.96 -4.33
N VAL A 36 11.14 -12.44 -4.24
CA VAL A 36 10.26 -12.25 -5.41
C VAL A 36 10.15 -10.80 -5.87
N VAL A 37 10.72 -9.85 -5.13
CA VAL A 37 10.64 -8.42 -5.45
C VAL A 37 11.35 -8.09 -6.76
N ARG A 38 10.83 -7.09 -7.47
CA ARG A 38 11.48 -6.40 -8.56
C ARG A 38 11.42 -4.90 -8.32
N TYR A 39 12.58 -4.28 -8.37
CA TYR A 39 12.68 -2.83 -8.26
C TYR A 39 12.54 -2.18 -9.64
N ARG A 40 11.77 -1.10 -9.72
CA ARG A 40 11.64 -0.28 -10.93
C ARG A 40 11.92 1.17 -10.58
N GLU A 41 12.74 1.83 -11.39
CA GLU A 41 13.11 3.25 -11.20
C GLU A 41 13.81 3.51 -9.85
N VAL A 42 14.30 2.44 -9.20
CA VAL A 42 15.03 2.46 -7.94
C VAL A 42 15.91 1.22 -7.85
N ASP A 43 17.08 1.35 -7.25
CA ASP A 43 17.99 0.25 -6.98
C ASP A 43 17.79 -0.31 -5.57
N GLU A 44 18.15 -1.58 -5.37
CA GLU A 44 18.06 -2.25 -4.07
C GLU A 44 18.88 -1.55 -2.97
N GLN A 45 20.00 -0.94 -3.35
CA GLN A 45 20.89 -0.21 -2.44
C GLN A 45 20.38 1.20 -2.09
N HIS A 46 19.30 1.66 -2.72
CA HIS A 46 18.77 3.00 -2.48
C HIS A 46 18.21 3.10 -1.06
N ALA A 47 18.50 4.19 -0.35
CA ALA A 47 18.10 4.40 1.06
C ALA A 47 16.59 4.16 1.29
N LEU A 48 15.74 4.67 0.39
CA LEU A 48 14.29 4.44 0.42
C LEU A 48 13.88 2.95 0.41
N VAL A 49 14.58 2.09 -0.32
CA VAL A 49 14.32 0.64 -0.34
C VAL A 49 14.76 -0.01 0.96
N GLN A 50 15.92 0.39 1.48
CA GLN A 50 16.41 -0.09 2.78
C GLN A 50 15.46 0.28 3.91
N TRP A 51 15.00 1.54 3.95
CA TRP A 51 13.99 1.99 4.90
C TRP A 51 12.71 1.19 4.77
N PHE A 52 12.21 0.97 3.54
CA PHE A 52 11.01 0.17 3.28
C PHE A 52 11.09 -1.22 3.94
N TRP A 53 12.17 -1.96 3.69
CA TRP A 53 12.32 -3.30 4.25
C TRP A 53 12.50 -3.27 5.77
N GLN A 54 13.29 -2.34 6.30
CA GLN A 54 13.47 -2.19 7.75
C GLN A 54 12.13 -1.93 8.45
N THR A 55 11.32 -1.02 7.93
CA THR A 55 9.98 -0.73 8.45
C THR A 55 9.07 -1.96 8.38
N LEU A 56 9.09 -2.72 7.28
CA LEU A 56 8.24 -3.90 7.14
C LEU A 56 8.67 -5.04 8.09
N GLU A 57 9.97 -5.13 8.39
CA GLU A 57 10.50 -6.05 9.40
C GLU A 57 10.12 -5.64 10.82
N GLU A 58 10.03 -4.34 11.11
CA GLU A 58 9.55 -3.82 12.39
C GLU A 58 8.03 -4.00 12.59
N PHE A 59 7.27 -4.21 11.52
CA PHE A 59 5.82 -4.43 11.61
C PHE A 59 5.46 -5.78 12.23
N SER A 60 4.35 -5.80 12.97
CA SER A 60 3.75 -7.04 13.47
C SER A 60 3.19 -7.87 12.31
N ASN A 61 2.86 -9.16 12.54
CA ASN A 61 2.29 -9.98 11.48
C ASN A 61 0.93 -9.43 11.02
N GLU A 62 0.12 -8.90 11.92
CA GLU A 62 -1.18 -8.27 11.62
C GLU A 62 -1.00 -7.09 10.65
N GLU A 63 0.01 -6.25 10.92
CA GLU A 63 0.35 -5.12 10.05
C GLU A 63 0.90 -5.59 8.70
N ARG A 64 1.70 -6.66 8.66
CA ARG A 64 2.17 -7.25 7.40
C ARG A 64 1.03 -7.89 6.60
N VAL A 65 0.00 -8.43 7.25
CA VAL A 65 -1.22 -8.90 6.59
C VAL A 65 -1.99 -7.72 5.99
N LEU A 66 -2.14 -6.61 6.73
CA LEU A 66 -2.73 -5.38 6.19
C LEU A 66 -1.93 -4.82 5.03
N PHE A 67 -0.60 -4.87 5.10
CA PHE A 67 0.28 -4.52 4.00
C PHE A 67 0.03 -5.39 2.77
N MET A 68 -0.04 -6.72 2.93
CA MET A 68 -0.34 -7.63 1.83
C MET A 68 -1.71 -7.33 1.19
N ARG A 69 -2.73 -7.02 1.99
CA ARG A 69 -4.01 -6.55 1.47
C ARG A 69 -3.84 -5.27 0.68
N PHE A 70 -3.10 -4.30 1.23
CA PHE A 70 -2.83 -3.03 0.57
C PHE A 70 -2.16 -3.20 -0.80
N VAL A 71 -1.17 -4.07 -0.94
CA VAL A 71 -0.39 -4.21 -2.20
C VAL A 71 -0.90 -5.25 -3.18
N SER A 72 -1.61 -6.28 -2.72
CA SER A 72 -2.05 -7.40 -3.57
C SER A 72 -3.53 -7.76 -3.43
N GLY A 73 -4.26 -7.14 -2.50
CA GLY A 73 -5.65 -7.51 -2.18
C GLY A 73 -5.79 -8.85 -1.46
N ARG A 74 -4.69 -9.48 -1.02
CA ARG A 74 -4.70 -10.81 -0.39
C ARG A 74 -4.20 -10.69 1.04
N SER A 75 -4.76 -11.48 1.96
CA SER A 75 -4.33 -11.53 3.36
C SER A 75 -3.22 -12.55 3.64
N ARG A 76 -2.85 -13.36 2.65
CA ARG A 76 -1.94 -14.51 2.81
C ARG A 76 -0.95 -14.62 1.67
N LEU A 77 0.23 -15.15 1.96
CA LEU A 77 1.22 -15.51 0.94
C LEU A 77 0.85 -16.84 0.28
N PRO A 78 1.13 -17.04 -1.02
CA PRO A 78 1.01 -18.36 -1.64
C PRO A 78 1.86 -19.40 -0.91
N ALA A 79 1.35 -20.64 -0.80
CA ALA A 79 2.04 -21.71 -0.10
C ALA A 79 3.40 -22.06 -0.72
N ASN A 80 3.52 -21.91 -2.03
CA ASN A 80 4.80 -22.05 -2.74
C ASN A 80 5.20 -20.71 -3.37
N THR A 81 6.47 -20.36 -3.22
CA THR A 81 7.06 -19.18 -3.88
C THR A 81 6.97 -19.23 -5.40
N ALA A 82 6.94 -20.43 -6.00
CA ALA A 82 6.72 -20.60 -7.44
C ALA A 82 5.32 -20.18 -7.90
N ASP A 83 4.34 -20.20 -7.00
CA ASP A 83 2.94 -19.83 -7.30
C ASP A 83 2.73 -18.30 -7.26
N ILE A 84 3.77 -17.54 -6.92
CA ILE A 84 3.79 -16.07 -7.03
C ILE A 84 3.98 -15.72 -8.51
N SER A 85 2.91 -15.89 -9.29
CA SER A 85 2.89 -15.68 -10.74
C SER A 85 3.25 -14.25 -11.14
N GLN A 86 2.83 -13.28 -10.32
CA GLN A 86 3.23 -11.88 -10.42
C GLN A 86 4.26 -11.56 -9.35
N ARG A 87 5.43 -11.07 -9.77
CA ARG A 87 6.47 -10.62 -8.86
C ARG A 87 6.04 -9.34 -8.16
N PHE A 88 6.35 -9.22 -6.88
CA PHE A 88 6.13 -8.00 -6.11
C PHE A 88 6.96 -6.86 -6.71
N GLN A 89 6.38 -5.69 -6.93
CA GLN A 89 7.07 -4.58 -7.60
C GLN A 89 7.16 -3.38 -6.68
N VAL A 90 8.37 -2.87 -6.45
CA VAL A 90 8.59 -1.63 -5.68
C VAL A 90 9.10 -0.56 -6.62
N MET A 91 8.43 0.58 -6.64
CA MET A 91 8.74 1.68 -7.55
C MET A 91 8.83 2.99 -6.81
N LYS A 92 9.83 3.80 -7.15
CA LYS A 92 9.93 5.17 -6.69
C LYS A 92 9.06 6.07 -7.56
N VAL A 93 8.35 7.02 -6.96
CA VAL A 93 7.54 8.00 -7.70
C VAL A 93 8.05 9.39 -7.41
N ASP A 94 8.66 10.04 -8.41
CA ASP A 94 9.20 11.40 -8.27
C ASP A 94 8.11 12.49 -8.30
N ARG A 95 6.90 12.16 -8.78
CA ARG A 95 5.76 13.09 -8.85
C ARG A 95 4.45 12.37 -8.51
N VAL A 96 3.76 12.83 -7.47
CA VAL A 96 2.33 12.51 -7.29
C VAL A 96 1.60 13.10 -8.50
N SER A 97 1.32 12.28 -9.51
CA SER A 97 0.56 12.67 -10.71
C SER A 97 -0.95 12.84 -10.41
N GLY A 98 -1.27 13.25 -9.19
CA GLY A 98 -2.61 13.35 -8.63
C GLY A 98 -3.04 14.78 -8.29
N ALA A 99 -2.40 15.81 -8.85
CA ALA A 99 -3.08 17.10 -9.01
C ALA A 99 -4.10 16.93 -10.14
N THR A 100 -5.25 16.36 -9.79
CA THR A 100 -6.45 16.39 -10.62
C THR A 100 -6.67 17.83 -11.07
N GLN A 101 -7.10 17.96 -12.32
CA GLN A 101 -7.33 19.11 -13.20
C GLN A 101 -7.98 20.41 -12.63
N THR A 102 -8.15 20.56 -11.33
CA THR A 102 -8.77 21.72 -10.66
C THR A 102 -7.80 22.85 -10.30
N ASP A 103 -6.48 22.68 -10.40
CA ASP A 103 -5.51 23.70 -9.96
C ASP A 103 -5.00 24.63 -11.09
N ARG A 104 -5.57 24.55 -12.30
CA ARG A 104 -5.26 25.48 -13.40
C ARG A 104 -5.96 26.84 -13.28
N GLN A 105 -6.86 27.02 -12.31
CA GLN A 105 -7.61 28.28 -12.16
C GLN A 105 -7.10 29.20 -11.03
N LEU A 106 -6.16 28.75 -10.19
CA LEU A 106 -5.58 29.58 -9.12
C LEU A 106 -4.24 30.24 -9.50
N SER A 107 -3.61 29.84 -10.61
CA SER A 107 -2.39 30.48 -11.13
C SER A 107 -2.64 31.82 -11.85
N SER A 108 -3.88 32.28 -11.97
CA SER A 108 -4.22 33.57 -12.59
C SER A 108 -4.68 34.66 -11.61
N LEU A 109 -4.63 34.41 -10.29
CA LEU A 109 -5.07 35.39 -9.28
C LEU A 109 -3.92 36.15 -8.58
N THR A 110 -2.71 36.18 -9.16
CA THR A 110 -1.80 37.31 -8.93
C THR A 110 -2.32 38.53 -9.69
N ALA A 111 -3.44 39.09 -9.21
CA ALA A 111 -3.91 40.40 -9.60
C ALA A 111 -2.90 41.43 -9.06
N ALA A 112 -2.20 42.09 -9.97
CA ALA A 112 -1.38 43.25 -9.64
C ALA A 112 -2.23 44.28 -8.88
N VAL A 113 -1.78 44.69 -7.70
CA VAL A 113 -2.35 45.83 -6.99
C VAL A 113 -2.00 47.08 -7.82
N ARG A 114 -2.99 47.63 -8.54
CA ARG A 114 -2.88 48.94 -9.16
C ARG A 114 -3.04 50.01 -8.08
N LEU A 115 -1.96 50.70 -7.74
CA LEU A 115 -2.06 52.03 -7.11
C LEU A 115 -2.28 53.07 -8.21
N THR A 116 -3.11 54.07 -7.91
CA THR A 116 -3.70 55.07 -8.82
C THR A 116 -2.74 56.09 -9.43
N ASP A 117 -1.41 55.97 -9.26
CA ASP A 117 -0.46 57.01 -9.66
C ASP A 117 0.75 56.51 -10.47
N GLY A 118 0.53 55.58 -11.40
CA GLY A 118 1.38 55.43 -12.61
C GLY A 118 2.88 55.11 -12.42
N ARG A 119 3.38 54.83 -11.21
CA ARG A 119 4.80 54.56 -10.95
C ARG A 119 5.03 53.10 -10.55
N LEU A 120 5.59 52.34 -11.48
CA LEU A 120 5.91 50.93 -11.31
C LEU A 120 7.14 50.79 -10.39
N ILE A 121 6.93 50.41 -9.13
CA ILE A 121 8.04 50.02 -8.26
C ILE A 121 8.36 48.56 -8.59
N ARG A 122 9.57 48.29 -9.10
CA ARG A 122 10.12 46.93 -9.19
C ARG A 122 10.26 46.39 -7.78
N SER A 123 9.19 45.77 -7.28
CA SER A 123 9.23 44.96 -6.07
C SER A 123 10.05 43.71 -6.38
N SER A 124 11.35 43.79 -6.12
CA SER A 124 12.20 42.63 -5.92
C SER A 124 11.78 41.95 -4.62
N LEU A 125 10.63 41.27 -4.66
CA LEU A 125 10.31 40.23 -3.71
C LEU A 125 11.01 38.96 -4.19
N LEU A 126 11.98 38.54 -3.39
CA LEU A 126 12.61 37.22 -3.43
C LEU A 126 11.53 36.17 -3.67
N THR A 127 11.41 35.73 -4.91
CA THR A 127 10.65 34.52 -5.20
C THR A 127 11.54 33.38 -4.71
N LEU A 128 11.37 33.00 -3.45
CA LEU A 128 11.77 31.67 -2.98
C LEU A 128 10.96 30.68 -3.83
N SER A 129 11.48 30.37 -5.01
CA SER A 129 11.04 29.24 -5.82
C SER A 129 11.55 27.97 -5.15
N VAL A 130 10.98 27.66 -3.99
CA VAL A 130 10.92 26.28 -3.53
C VAL A 130 9.56 25.80 -4.02
N PRO A 131 9.49 25.08 -5.17
CA PRO A 131 8.26 24.36 -5.46
C PRO A 131 7.95 23.47 -4.25
N PRO A 132 6.70 23.39 -3.75
CA PRO A 132 6.35 22.45 -2.71
C PRO A 132 6.54 21.04 -3.30
N GLN A 133 7.73 20.50 -3.13
CA GLN A 133 8.04 19.13 -3.50
C GLN A 133 7.14 18.25 -2.63
N PRO A 134 6.37 17.32 -3.21
CA PRO A 134 5.39 16.50 -2.49
C PRO A 134 6.09 15.36 -1.71
N TYR A 135 7.12 15.70 -0.94
CA TYR A 135 7.78 14.81 0.00
C TYR A 135 6.75 14.32 1.02
N ASP A 136 6.98 13.12 1.54
CA ASP A 136 6.19 12.55 2.64
C ASP A 136 4.68 12.37 2.33
N SER A 137 4.32 12.31 1.05
CA SER A 137 2.99 11.88 0.62
C SER A 137 2.74 10.40 0.93
N LEU A 138 1.47 9.96 0.88
CA LEU A 138 1.13 8.57 1.18
C LEU A 138 1.61 7.63 0.07
N PRO A 139 2.05 6.42 0.41
CA PRO A 139 2.34 5.40 -0.60
C PRO A 139 1.05 5.01 -1.32
N THR A 140 1.18 4.56 -2.57
CA THR A 140 0.05 4.08 -3.37
C THR A 140 0.33 2.66 -3.85
N SER A 141 -0.71 1.89 -4.10
CA SER A 141 -0.60 0.52 -4.58
C SER A 141 -1.44 0.28 -5.83
N GLN A 142 -1.04 -0.72 -6.61
CA GLN A 142 -1.84 -1.27 -7.70
C GLN A 142 -1.96 -2.77 -7.48
N THR A 143 -3.08 -3.19 -6.89
CA THR A 143 -3.30 -4.57 -6.45
C THR A 143 -3.26 -5.58 -7.59
N CYS A 144 -3.86 -5.23 -8.75
CA CYS A 144 -3.88 -6.08 -9.95
C CYS A 144 -2.49 -6.43 -10.49
N PHE A 145 -1.46 -5.67 -10.12
CA PHE A 145 -0.08 -5.83 -10.58
C PHE A 145 0.90 -6.11 -9.43
N PHE A 146 0.40 -6.32 -8.22
CA PHE A 146 1.19 -6.52 -7.00
C PHE A 146 2.31 -5.48 -6.86
N GLN A 147 1.93 -4.20 -6.95
CA GLN A 147 2.89 -3.11 -7.08
C GLN A 147 2.70 -2.05 -5.99
N LEU A 148 3.79 -1.65 -5.37
CA LEU A 148 3.91 -0.57 -4.40
C LEU A 148 4.67 0.61 -5.01
N ARG A 149 4.09 1.80 -4.89
CA ARG A 149 4.67 3.07 -5.32
C ARG A 149 5.00 3.90 -4.09
N LEU A 150 6.28 4.22 -3.94
CA LEU A 150 6.83 4.95 -2.81
C LEU A 150 7.23 6.36 -3.24
N PRO A 151 6.63 7.41 -2.68
CA PRO A 151 7.13 8.77 -2.83
C PRO A 151 8.45 8.97 -2.08
N PRO A 152 9.22 10.03 -2.35
CA PRO A 152 10.40 10.34 -1.58
C PRO A 152 10.02 10.73 -0.15
N TYR A 153 10.70 10.11 0.82
CA TYR A 153 10.52 10.39 2.24
C TYR A 153 11.73 11.12 2.83
N SER A 154 11.49 11.98 3.80
CA SER A 154 12.53 12.71 4.53
C SER A 154 13.31 11.83 5.52
N SER A 155 12.69 10.78 6.04
CA SER A 155 13.31 9.81 6.96
C SER A 155 12.57 8.46 6.98
N GLN A 156 13.23 7.43 7.52
CA GLN A 156 12.62 6.11 7.77
C GLN A 156 11.37 6.22 8.66
N ALA A 157 11.42 7.05 9.71
CA ALA A 157 10.31 7.22 10.65
C ALA A 157 9.05 7.77 9.96
N VAL A 158 9.22 8.77 9.09
CA VAL A 158 8.09 9.32 8.32
C VAL A 158 7.54 8.29 7.33
N MET A 159 8.41 7.54 6.64
CA MET A 159 7.96 6.46 5.78
C MET A 159 7.15 5.40 6.56
N ALA A 160 7.61 5.02 7.76
CA ALA A 160 6.91 4.07 8.62
C ALA A 160 5.53 4.57 9.04
N GLU A 161 5.44 5.83 9.46
CA GLU A 161 4.17 6.47 9.81
C GLU A 161 3.20 6.51 8.63
N ARG A 162 3.69 6.93 7.44
CA ARG A 162 2.87 7.04 6.23
C ARG A 162 2.42 5.67 5.71
N LEU A 163 3.29 4.66 5.76
CA LEU A 163 2.95 3.30 5.37
C LEU A 163 1.93 2.69 6.34
N ARG A 164 2.15 2.83 7.65
CA ARG A 164 1.23 2.37 8.69
C ARG A 164 -0.13 3.07 8.56
N TYR A 165 -0.16 4.37 8.28
CA TYR A 165 -1.40 5.08 8.00
C TYR A 165 -2.11 4.52 6.76
N ALA A 166 -1.39 4.31 5.65
CA ALA A 166 -1.97 3.83 4.40
C ALA A 166 -2.58 2.43 4.55
N ILE A 167 -1.88 1.48 5.17
CA ILE A 167 -2.38 0.10 5.32
C ILE A 167 -3.59 0.01 6.26
N ASN A 168 -3.69 0.90 7.27
CA ASN A 168 -4.81 0.89 8.21
C ASN A 168 -6.05 1.64 7.68
N ASN A 169 -5.87 2.59 6.75
CA ASN A 169 -6.96 3.41 6.24
C ASN A 169 -7.41 3.04 4.82
N CYS A 170 -6.78 2.06 4.18
CA CYS A 170 -7.18 1.57 2.86
C CYS A 170 -8.43 0.68 2.94
N ARG A 171 -9.60 1.31 3.06
CA ARG A 171 -10.90 0.62 3.21
C ARG A 171 -11.46 0.00 1.92
N SER A 172 -10.84 0.19 0.77
CA SER A 172 -11.36 -0.28 -0.52
C SER A 172 -11.30 -1.80 -0.69
N ILE A 173 -10.64 -2.52 0.22
CA ILE A 173 -10.31 -3.95 0.08
C ILE A 173 -11.02 -4.82 1.15
N ASP A 174 -11.60 -4.23 2.19
CA ASP A 174 -12.04 -4.95 3.40
C ASP A 174 -13.50 -5.43 3.40
N MET A 175 -14.12 -5.67 2.24
CA MET A 175 -15.49 -6.22 2.21
C MET A 175 -15.56 -7.63 2.85
N ASP A 176 -14.50 -8.42 2.73
CA ASP A 176 -14.44 -9.80 3.25
C ASP A 176 -14.15 -9.84 4.77
N ASN A 177 -13.39 -8.88 5.31
CA ASN A 177 -13.11 -8.81 6.75
C ASN A 177 -14.33 -8.40 7.56
N TYR A 178 -15.15 -7.49 7.02
CA TYR A 178 -16.39 -7.07 7.66
C TYR A 178 -17.35 -8.24 7.91
N MET A 179 -17.30 -9.27 7.05
CA MET A 179 -18.12 -10.48 7.18
C MET A 179 -17.53 -11.50 8.15
N LEU A 180 -16.19 -11.59 8.27
CA LEU A 180 -15.55 -12.49 9.23
C LEU A 180 -15.65 -11.98 10.67
N SER A 181 -15.46 -10.67 10.91
CA SER A 181 -15.62 -10.10 12.25
C SER A 181 -17.06 -10.24 12.77
N ARG A 182 -18.05 -10.04 11.88
CA ARG A 182 -19.47 -10.19 12.23
C ARG A 182 -19.87 -11.63 12.60
N ASN A 183 -19.16 -12.63 12.08
CA ASN A 183 -19.40 -14.03 12.45
C ASN A 183 -18.80 -14.38 13.82
N VAL A 184 -17.73 -13.69 14.25
CA VAL A 184 -17.16 -13.85 15.60
C VAL A 184 -18.07 -13.17 16.63
N ASP A 185 -18.54 -11.96 16.34
CA ASP A 185 -19.45 -11.22 17.24
C ASP A 185 -20.80 -11.95 17.43
N ASN A 186 -21.29 -12.67 16.42
CA ASN A 186 -22.51 -13.47 16.52
C ASN A 186 -22.33 -14.79 17.30
N ALA A 187 -21.09 -15.28 17.48
CA ALA A 187 -20.82 -16.52 18.19
C ALA A 187 -20.74 -16.32 19.71
N GLU A 188 -20.46 -15.11 20.20
CA GLU A 188 -20.43 -14.79 21.63
C GLU A 188 -21.83 -14.45 22.20
N GLY A 189 -22.88 -14.43 21.37
CA GLY A 189 -24.24 -14.02 21.76
C GLY A 189 -25.26 -15.15 21.95
N SER A 190 -24.90 -16.43 21.84
CA SER A 190 -25.88 -17.54 21.81
C SER A 190 -25.75 -18.60 22.91
N ASP A 191 -25.05 -18.31 24.02
CA ASP A 191 -24.86 -19.27 25.12
C ASP A 191 -25.42 -18.73 26.46
N THR A 192 -26.68 -18.29 26.48
CA THR A 192 -27.51 -18.25 27.69
C THR A 192 -28.98 -18.23 27.28
N ASP A 193 -29.63 -19.39 27.24
CA ASP A 193 -31.05 -19.56 27.61
C ASP A 193 -31.42 -21.05 27.43
N TYR A 194 -31.23 -21.83 28.49
CA TYR A 194 -32.02 -23.02 28.82
C TYR A 194 -31.93 -23.28 30.34
#